data_AF-A0A411P9C5-F1
#
_entry.id   AF-A0A411P9C5-F1
#
_cell.length_a   1.000
_cell.length_b   1.000
_cell.length_c   1.000
_cell.angle_alpha   90.00
_cell.angle_beta   90.00
_cell.angle_gamma   90.00
#
_symmetry.space_group_name_H-M   'P 1'
#
loop_
_entity.id
_entity.type
_entity.pdbx_description
1 polymer ?
#
loop_
_entity_poly.entity_id
_entity_poly.type
_entity_poly.pdbx_seq_one_letter_code
_entity_poly.pdbx_strand_id
1 'polypeptide(L)' 'KAVAFVPISGWHGDNMLEESPNMPWFKGWTKETKGGVVKGKTLLDAIDAIEPP' A
#
# COMPACT_ATOMS: atom_id res chain seq x y z
N LYS A 1 -3.43 -13.46 -2.87
CA LYS A 1 -4.02 -12.09 -2.86
C LYS A 1 -3.22 -11.16 -3.77
N ALA A 2 -3.62 -10.96 -5.03
CA ALA A 2 -2.80 -10.23 -6.00
C ALA A 2 -2.91 -8.70 -5.94
N VAL A 3 -3.97 -8.16 -5.31
CA VAL A 3 -4.27 -6.73 -5.29
C VAL A 3 -4.00 -6.15 -3.90
N ALA A 4 -3.25 -5.04 -3.86
CA ALA A 4 -3.03 -4.26 -2.65
C ALA A 4 -4.26 -3.39 -2.33
N PHE A 5 -4.75 -3.44 -1.09
CA PHE A 5 -5.83 -2.58 -0.61
C PHE A 5 -5.27 -1.53 0.32
N VAL A 6 -5.34 -0.26 -0.08
CA VAL A 6 -4.78 0.87 0.67
C VAL A 6 -5.89 1.85 1.02
N PRO A 7 -6.22 2.05 2.31
CA PRO A 7 -7.11 3.13 2.72
C PRO A 7 -6.35 4.46 2.61
N ILE A 8 -6.88 5.40 1.82
CA ILE A 8 -6.27 6.70 1.57
C ILE A 8 -7.24 7.84 1.85
N SER A 9 -6.69 9.02 2.15
CA SER A 9 -7.41 10.29 2.16
C SER A 9 -6.82 11.18 1.07
N GLY A 10 -7.48 11.27 -0.07
CA GLY A 10 -6.95 12.07 -1.19
C GLY A 10 -6.85 13.57 -0.88
N TRP A 11 -7.69 14.07 0.01
CA TRP A 11 -7.68 15.49 0.40
C TRP A 11 -6.58 15.83 1.41
N HIS A 12 -6.38 14.99 2.42
CA HIS A 12 -5.39 15.23 3.48
C HIS A 12 -4.02 14.61 3.18
N GLY A 13 -3.92 13.76 2.16
CA GLY A 13 -2.67 13.09 1.76
C GLY A 13 -2.36 11.80 2.55
N ASP A 14 -3.27 11.33 3.39
CA ASP A 14 -3.03 10.16 4.24
C ASP A 14 -2.77 8.90 3.42
N ASN A 15 -1.68 8.18 3.74
CA ASN A 15 -1.24 6.95 3.08
C ASN A 15 -1.00 7.10 1.57
N MET A 16 -0.87 8.32 1.03
CA MET A 16 -0.55 8.50 -0.40
C MET A 16 0.95 8.31 -0.66
N LEU A 17 1.77 9.11 -0.01
CA LEU A 17 3.24 9.08 -0.10
C LEU A 17 3.90 8.65 1.21
N GLU A 18 3.29 9.03 2.33
CA GLU A 18 3.77 8.74 3.68
C GLU A 18 2.68 8.06 4.50
N GLU A 19 3.09 7.30 5.52
CA GLU A 19 2.16 6.65 6.45
C GLU A 19 1.39 7.69 7.26
N SER A 20 0.07 7.51 7.35
CA SER A 20 -0.79 8.38 8.12
C SER A 20 -0.75 8.03 9.62
N PRO A 21 -0.53 9.02 10.50
CA PRO A 21 -0.68 8.82 11.94
C PRO A 21 -2.15 8.67 12.36
N ASN A 22 -3.10 9.03 11.49
CA ASN A 22 -4.54 9.01 11.77
C ASN A 22 -5.16 7.60 11.65
N MET A 23 -4.39 6.61 11.19
CA MET A 23 -4.87 5.25 10.94
C MET A 23 -4.07 4.20 11.73
N PRO A 24 -4.06 4.24 13.09
CA PRO A 24 -3.26 3.31 13.91
C PRO A 24 -3.71 1.84 13.78
N TRP A 25 -4.91 1.60 13.26
CA TRP A 25 -5.45 0.27 13.01
C TRP A 25 -4.90 -0.37 11.72
N PHE A 26 -4.42 0.44 10.77
CA PHE A 26 -3.94 -0.04 9.48
C PHE A 26 -2.47 -0.49 9.62
N LYS A 27 -2.23 -1.79 9.45
CA LYS A 27 -0.89 -2.40 9.60
C LYS A 27 -0.11 -2.48 8.28
N GLY A 28 -0.65 -1.89 7.21
CA GLY A 28 -0.16 -2.06 5.85
C GLY A 28 -0.95 -3.08 5.04
N TRP A 29 -0.73 -3.03 3.73
CA TRP A 29 -1.28 -3.95 2.76
C TRP A 29 -0.30 -5.09 2.48
N THR A 30 -0.82 -6.21 2.00
CA THR A 30 -0.02 -7.37 1.58
C THR A 30 -0.50 -7.84 0.22
N LYS A 31 0.42 -8.15 -0.69
CA LYS A 31 0.11 -8.79 -1.96
C LYS A 31 1.03 -9.97 -2.22
N GLU A 32 0.52 -10.97 -2.92
CA GLU A 32 1.26 -12.13 -3.39
C GLU A 32 1.59 -11.91 -4.87
N THR A 33 2.87 -12.03 -5.21
CA THR A 33 3.36 -12.07 -6.58
C THR A 33 4.07 -13.40 -6.83
N LYS A 34 4.52 -13.63 -8.08
CA LYS A 34 5.27 -14.85 -8.42
C LYS A 34 6.60 -14.94 -7.65
N GLY A 35 7.17 -13.79 -7.26
CA GLY A 35 8.41 -13.70 -6.48
C GLY A 35 8.22 -13.80 -4.96
N GLY A 36 6.98 -13.83 -4.46
CA GLY A 36 6.68 -13.96 -3.03
C GLY A 36 5.66 -12.96 -2.51
N VAL A 37 5.62 -12.78 -1.18
CA VAL A 37 4.70 -11.84 -0.53
C VAL A 37 5.37 -10.49 -0.38
N VAL A 38 4.79 -9.46 -1.00
CA VAL A 38 5.22 -8.06 -0.87
C VAL A 38 4.27 -7.33 0.08
N LYS A 39 4.83 -6.43 0.89
CA LYS A 39 4.07 -5.63 1.86
C LYS A 39 4.44 -4.16 1.70
N GLY A 40 3.51 -3.27 1.99
CA GLY A 40 3.73 -1.84 2.01
C GLY A 40 2.64 -1.15 2.84
N LYS A 41 2.70 0.17 2.93
CA LYS A 41 1.72 0.96 3.68
C LYS A 41 1.10 2.06 2.84
N THR A 42 1.83 2.63 1.90
CA THR A 42 1.36 3.77 1.11
C THR A 42 0.84 3.34 -0.26
N LEU A 43 0.17 4.26 -0.95
CA LEU A 43 -0.25 4.10 -2.34
C LEU A 43 0.97 4.05 -3.27
N LEU A 44 1.99 4.87 -2.99
CA LEU A 44 3.25 4.82 -3.72
C LEU A 44 3.90 3.43 -3.63
N ASP A 45 3.99 2.86 -2.43
CA ASP A 45 4.54 1.51 -2.25
C ASP A 45 3.77 0.48 -3.11
N ALA A 46 2.44 0.66 -3.24
CA ALA A 46 1.60 -0.26 -3.98
C ALA A 46 1.87 -0.20 -5.49
N ILE A 47 2.13 1.01 -6.01
CA ILE A 47 2.51 1.28 -7.40
C ILE A 47 3.91 0.77 -7.68
N ASP A 48 4.89 1.09 -6.83
CA ASP A 48 6.29 0.67 -7.00
C ASP A 48 6.44 -0.86 -6.99
N ALA A 49 5.55 -1.54 -6.27
CA ALA A 49 5.56 -2.99 -6.22
C ALA A 49 4.94 -3.66 -7.47
N ILE A 50 4.35 -2.92 -8.43
CA ILE A 50 3.76 -3.50 -9.65
C ILE A 50 4.88 -4.13 -10.49
N GLU A 51 4.71 -5.42 -10.81
CA GLU A 51 5.66 -6.12 -11.69
C GLU A 51 5.52 -5.58 -13.12
N PRO A 52 6.63 -5.35 -13.84
CA PRO A 52 6.59 -5.01 -15.26
C PRO A 52 5.83 -6.08 -16.06
N PRO A 53 5.14 -5.71 -17.16
CA PRO A 53 4.36 -6.63 -17.98
C PRO A 53 5.19 -7.75 -18.62
#